data_AF-A0AA38IUP0-F1
#
_entry.id   AF-A0AA38IUP0-F1
#
_cell.length_a   1.000
_cell.length_b   1.000
_cell.length_c   1.000
_cell.angle_alpha   90.00
_cell.angle_beta   90.00
_cell.angle_gamma   90.00
#
_symmetry.space_group_name_H-M   'P 1'
#
loop_
_entity.id
_entity.type
_entity.pdbx_description
1 polymer ?
#
loop_
_entity_poly.entity_id
_entity_poly.type
_entity_poly.pdbx_seq_one_letter_code
_entity_poly.pdbx_strand_id
1 'polypeptide(L)'
;MATVEELQQQVAQLQQALQRLESRLQHSNAENATNNSTIINTVPTPDRFSFSKDDWKTWITHFERYRQATKINTASESSQINSLLLHMGAKVTKLLESHQCTETDFSTYKELKEFFDKKFTGTTNVIYARAKFKMRKQKEGETAQEYISALISLFYLYFLRKGDVG
;
A
#
# COMPACT_ATOMS: atom_id res chain seq x y z
N MET A 1 4.86 67.33 39.76
CA MET A 1 5.82 66.84 38.75
C MET A 1 6.22 65.45 39.21
N ALA A 2 6.01 64.41 38.39
CA ALA A 2 6.50 63.08 38.72
C ALA A 2 8.02 63.14 38.89
N THR A 3 8.52 62.58 39.97
CA THR A 3 9.96 62.56 40.24
C THR A 3 10.64 61.65 39.22
N VAL A 4 11.90 61.94 38.87
CA VAL A 4 12.65 61.16 37.87
C VAL A 4 12.70 59.67 38.24
N GLU A 5 12.66 59.37 39.53
CA GLU A 5 12.68 58.03 40.11
C GLU A 5 11.37 57.25 39.83
N GLU A 6 10.21 57.90 39.92
CA GLU A 6 8.91 57.30 39.56
C GLU A 6 8.85 56.95 38.08
N LEU A 7 9.38 57.81 37.21
CA LEU A 7 9.45 57.56 35.77
C LEU A 7 10.39 56.39 35.44
N GLN A 8 11.53 56.28 36.13
CA GLN A 8 12.44 55.15 35.96
C GLN A 8 11.81 53.83 36.43
N GLN A 9 11.09 53.87 37.55
CA GLN A 9 10.39 52.70 38.08
C GLN A 9 9.27 52.25 37.13
N GLN A 10 8.56 53.20 36.51
CA GLN A 10 7.52 52.91 35.55
C GLN A 10 8.07 52.33 34.23
N VAL A 11 9.22 52.80 33.77
CA VAL A 11 9.92 52.22 32.60
C VAL A 11 10.37 50.79 32.90
N ALA A 12 10.92 50.52 34.09
CA ALA A 12 11.34 49.17 34.48
C ALA A 12 10.15 48.19 34.56
N GLN A 13 9.00 48.65 35.08
CA GLN A 13 7.77 47.86 35.10
C GLN A 13 7.27 47.54 33.69
N LEU A 14 7.32 48.51 32.76
CA LEU A 14 6.95 48.30 31.37
C LEU A 14 7.86 47.29 30.66
N GLN A 15 9.17 47.35 30.91
CA GLN A 15 10.12 46.37 30.37
C GLN A 15 9.85 44.96 30.90
N GLN A 16 9.56 44.82 32.20
CA GLN A 16 9.21 43.53 32.79
C GLN A 16 7.88 43.00 32.25
N ALA A 17 6.90 43.87 31.99
CA ALA A 17 5.62 43.50 31.40
C ALA A 17 5.79 42.98 29.95
N LEU A 18 6.63 43.62 29.14
CA LEU A 18 6.94 43.16 27.78
C LEU A 18 7.57 41.77 27.77
N GLN A 19 8.53 41.51 28.66
CA GLN A 19 9.20 40.21 28.73
C GLN A 19 8.25 39.07 29.14
N ARG A 20 7.25 39.38 29.99
CA ARG A 20 6.18 38.43 30.34
C ARG A 20 5.26 38.13 29.17
N LEU A 21 4.95 39.12 28.33
CA LEU A 21 4.12 38.93 27.14
C LEU A 21 4.84 38.09 26.08
N GLU A 22 6.13 38.34 25.85
CA GLU A 22 6.96 37.53 24.95
C GLU A 22 7.03 36.08 25.40
N SER A 23 7.22 35.85 26.70
CA SER A 23 7.21 34.50 27.29
C SER A 23 5.86 33.81 27.09
N ARG A 24 4.73 34.52 27.26
CA ARG A 24 3.38 33.97 27.02
C ARG A 24 3.13 33.61 25.55
N LEU A 25 3.66 34.38 24.61
CA LEU A 25 3.56 34.07 23.18
C LEU A 25 4.34 32.79 22.81
N GLN A 26 5.50 32.56 23.42
CA GLN A 26 6.25 31.31 23.23
C GLN A 26 5.49 30.09 23.77
N HIS A 27 4.85 30.20 24.94
CA HIS A 27 4.06 29.10 25.52
C HIS A 27 2.76 28.83 24.71
N SER A 28 2.10 29.88 24.19
CA SER A 28 0.94 29.77 23.30
C SER A 28 1.23 29.06 21.98
N ASN A 29 2.45 29.18 21.44
CA ASN A 29 2.85 28.45 20.23
C ASN A 29 3.17 26.98 20.49
N ALA A 30 3.60 26.62 21.71
CA ALA A 30 3.83 25.22 22.08
C ALA A 30 2.51 24.44 22.26
N GLU A 31 1.50 25.03 22.89
CA GLU A 31 0.22 24.35 23.11
C GLU A 31 -0.60 24.17 21.82
N ASN A 32 -0.48 25.08 20.85
CA ASN A 32 -1.17 24.96 19.55
C ASN A 32 -0.48 24.02 18.56
N ALA A 33 0.77 23.60 18.81
CA ALA A 33 1.46 22.59 18.00
C ALA A 33 1.14 21.16 18.46
N THR A 34 0.80 20.96 19.74
CA THR A 34 0.51 19.63 20.32
C THR A 34 -0.92 19.15 20.12
N ASN A 35 -1.86 20.02 19.77
CA ASN A 35 -3.29 19.65 19.71
C ASN A 35 -3.73 19.14 18.32
N ASN A 36 -2.85 19.22 17.32
CA ASN A 36 -3.06 18.62 16.00
C ASN A 36 -2.37 17.25 15.87
N SER A 37 -1.73 16.79 16.93
CA SER A 37 -1.24 15.42 17.05
C SER A 37 -2.20 14.65 17.95
N THR A 38 -2.74 13.53 17.46
CA THR A 38 -3.58 12.53 18.16
C THR A 38 -5.05 12.51 17.74
N ILE A 39 -5.31 12.20 16.46
CA ILE A 39 -5.81 10.87 16.08
C ILE A 39 -5.07 10.49 14.81
N ILE A 40 -3.85 9.95 14.95
CA ILE A 40 -3.32 9.07 13.91
C ILE A 40 -4.23 7.85 13.90
N ASN A 41 -5.25 7.89 13.05
CA ASN A 41 -6.00 6.71 12.64
C ASN A 41 -4.98 5.86 11.88
N THR A 42 -4.18 5.09 12.62
CA THR A 42 -3.10 4.26 12.08
C THR A 42 -3.75 3.12 11.34
N VAL A 43 -4.14 3.39 10.09
CA VAL A 43 -4.54 2.34 9.17
C VAL A 43 -3.37 1.35 9.15
N PRO A 44 -3.59 0.07 9.54
CA PRO A 44 -2.51 -0.90 9.60
C PRO A 44 -1.87 -1.01 8.23
N THR A 45 -0.55 -0.76 8.17
CA THR A 45 0.23 -0.92 6.95
C THR A 45 0.19 -2.39 6.51
N PRO A 46 -0.14 -2.69 5.25
CA PRO A 46 -0.12 -4.05 4.73
C PRO A 46 1.25 -4.70 4.94
N ASP A 47 1.24 -6.00 5.23
CA ASP A 47 2.46 -6.80 5.25
C ASP A 47 3.21 -6.69 3.92
N ARG A 48 4.53 -6.91 3.93
CA ARG A 48 5.30 -6.94 2.69
C ARG A 48 4.86 -8.11 1.81
N PHE A 49 4.83 -7.90 0.50
CA PHE A 49 4.46 -8.96 -0.42
C PHE A 49 5.49 -10.11 -0.39
N SER A 50 5.01 -11.35 -0.30
CA SER A 50 5.85 -12.56 -0.25
C SER A 50 6.48 -12.91 -1.60
N PHE A 51 5.98 -12.34 -2.71
CA PHE A 51 6.28 -12.74 -4.09
C PHE A 51 5.79 -14.16 -4.44
N SER A 52 4.92 -14.73 -3.61
CA SER A 52 4.18 -15.95 -3.95
C SER A 52 2.99 -15.61 -4.86
N LYS A 53 2.79 -16.40 -5.91
CA LYS A 53 1.65 -16.25 -6.84
C LYS A 53 0.31 -16.49 -6.14
N ASP A 54 0.29 -17.44 -5.20
CA ASP A 54 -0.92 -17.83 -4.47
C ASP A 54 -1.40 -16.71 -3.54
N ASP A 55 -0.48 -15.87 -3.05
CA ASP A 55 -0.78 -14.78 -2.10
C ASP A 55 -1.18 -13.48 -2.80
N TRP A 56 -0.91 -13.33 -4.11
CA TRP A 56 -1.06 -12.07 -4.81
C TRP A 56 -2.46 -11.48 -4.69
N LYS A 57 -3.50 -12.28 -4.96
CA LYS A 57 -4.90 -11.80 -4.95
C LYS A 57 -5.31 -11.28 -3.58
N THR A 58 -4.91 -11.98 -2.52
CA THR A 58 -5.19 -11.59 -1.13
C THR A 58 -4.41 -10.32 -0.78
N TRP A 59 -3.13 -10.29 -1.11
CA TRP A 59 -2.23 -9.19 -0.79
C TRP A 59 -2.63 -7.89 -1.50
N ILE A 60 -2.86 -7.92 -2.82
CA ILE A 60 -3.23 -6.72 -3.58
C ILE A 60 -4.58 -6.16 -3.12
N THR A 61 -5.52 -7.02 -2.69
CA THR A 61 -6.80 -6.60 -2.12
C THR A 61 -6.60 -5.84 -0.81
N HIS A 62 -5.69 -6.29 0.05
CA HIS A 62 -5.36 -5.58 1.29
C HIS A 62 -4.67 -4.25 1.00
N PHE A 63 -3.75 -4.22 0.04
CA PHE A 63 -3.10 -2.98 -0.38
C PHE A 63 -4.10 -1.96 -0.95
N GLU A 64 -5.06 -2.38 -1.77
CA GLU A 64 -6.09 -1.46 -2.30
C GLU A 64 -6.96 -0.84 -1.20
N ARG A 65 -7.34 -1.64 -0.19
CA ARG A 65 -8.07 -1.13 0.98
C ARG A 65 -7.23 -0.12 1.76
N TYR A 66 -5.95 -0.41 1.95
CA TYR A 66 -5.02 0.52 2.57
C TYR A 66 -4.88 1.81 1.76
N ARG A 67 -4.71 1.70 0.43
CA ARG A 67 -4.60 2.83 -0.51
C ARG A 67 -5.83 3.75 -0.44
N GLN A 68 -7.03 3.19 -0.30
CA GLN A 68 -8.26 3.97 -0.11
C GLN A 68 -8.35 4.59 1.28
N ALA A 69 -8.06 3.81 2.33
CA ALA A 69 -8.17 4.27 3.72
C ALA A 69 -7.17 5.38 4.06
N THR A 70 -5.98 5.35 3.45
CA THR A 70 -4.92 6.38 3.61
C THR A 70 -5.02 7.51 2.60
N LYS A 71 -6.01 7.49 1.70
CA LYS A 71 -6.20 8.46 0.61
C LYS A 71 -5.01 8.54 -0.36
N ILE A 72 -4.16 7.51 -0.43
CA ILE A 72 -3.12 7.40 -1.46
C ILE A 72 -3.78 7.40 -2.85
N ASN A 73 -5.00 6.88 -2.99
CA ASN A 73 -5.75 6.89 -4.24
C ASN A 73 -6.04 8.29 -4.82
N THR A 74 -5.95 9.36 -4.01
CA THR A 74 -6.14 10.74 -4.48
C THR A 74 -4.82 11.47 -4.73
N ALA A 75 -3.68 10.84 -4.43
CA ALA A 75 -2.36 11.40 -4.70
C ALA A 75 -2.01 11.33 -6.20
N SER A 76 -0.91 11.97 -6.59
CA SER A 76 -0.41 11.88 -7.97
C SER A 76 -0.14 10.43 -8.38
N GLU A 77 -0.30 10.11 -9.67
CA GLU A 77 -0.04 8.75 -10.21
C GLU A 77 1.38 8.26 -9.84
N SER A 78 2.39 9.13 -9.93
CA SER A 78 3.75 8.82 -9.49
C SER A 78 3.83 8.46 -8.01
N SER A 79 3.15 9.20 -7.14
CA SER A 79 3.09 8.87 -5.70
C SER A 79 2.39 7.54 -5.45
N GLN A 80 1.35 7.21 -6.22
CA GLN A 80 0.64 5.94 -6.11
C GLN A 80 1.50 4.75 -6.56
N ILE A 81 2.18 4.90 -7.70
CA ILE A 81 3.15 3.94 -8.24
C ILE A 81 4.25 3.68 -7.21
N ASN A 82 4.90 4.74 -6.72
CA ASN A 82 5.96 4.63 -5.74
C ASN A 82 5.48 4.00 -4.44
N SER A 83 4.26 4.33 -4.00
CA SER A 83 3.66 3.71 -2.81
C SER A 83 3.52 2.21 -2.96
N LEU A 84 3.05 1.71 -4.11
CA LEU A 84 2.93 0.28 -4.37
C LEU A 84 4.30 -0.42 -4.37
N LEU A 85 5.27 0.15 -5.10
CA LEU A 85 6.62 -0.42 -5.20
C LEU A 85 7.32 -0.47 -3.83
N LEU A 86 7.17 0.57 -3.01
CA LEU A 86 7.70 0.60 -1.65
C LEU A 86 7.08 -0.48 -0.76
N HIS A 87 5.76 -0.71 -0.84
CA HIS A 87 5.09 -1.76 -0.05
C HIS A 87 5.43 -3.18 -0.53
N MET A 88 5.69 -3.37 -1.83
CA MET A 88 6.22 -4.64 -2.35
C MET A 88 7.67 -4.90 -1.89
N GLY A 89 8.46 -3.83 -1.72
CA GLY A 89 9.83 -3.89 -1.20
C GLY A 89 10.88 -4.28 -2.26
N ALA A 90 12.15 -4.37 -1.85
CA ALA A 90 13.32 -4.41 -2.75
C ALA A 90 13.34 -5.53 -3.81
N LYS A 91 12.57 -6.61 -3.61
CA LYS A 91 12.44 -7.68 -4.62
C LYS A 91 11.72 -7.21 -5.89
N VAL A 92 10.88 -6.17 -5.80
CA VAL A 92 10.15 -5.64 -6.96
C VAL A 92 11.09 -4.96 -7.96
N THR A 93 12.12 -4.27 -7.48
CA THR A 93 13.11 -3.59 -8.32
C THR A 93 13.84 -4.60 -9.21
N LYS A 94 14.30 -5.72 -8.63
CA LYS A 94 14.92 -6.82 -9.39
C LYS A 94 13.97 -7.44 -10.42
N LEU A 95 12.68 -7.51 -10.09
CA LEU A 95 11.66 -8.01 -11.00
C LEU A 95 11.45 -7.05 -12.19
N LEU A 96 11.40 -5.75 -11.96
CA LEU A 96 11.28 -4.73 -13.01
C LEU A 96 12.53 -4.72 -13.91
N GLU A 97 13.73 -4.76 -13.31
CA GLU A 97 15.01 -4.87 -14.03
C GLU A 97 15.04 -6.10 -14.96
N SER A 98 14.58 -7.26 -14.49
CA SER A 98 14.50 -8.48 -15.32
C SER A 98 13.57 -8.36 -16.53
N HIS A 99 12.65 -7.40 -16.51
CA HIS A 99 11.72 -7.10 -17.58
C HIS A 99 12.10 -5.84 -18.37
N GLN A 100 13.28 -5.27 -18.11
CA GLN A 100 13.77 -4.05 -18.75
C GLN A 100 12.78 -2.88 -18.59
N CYS A 101 12.10 -2.83 -17.45
CA CYS A 101 11.19 -1.74 -17.12
C CYS A 101 11.54 -1.09 -15.79
N THR A 102 10.98 0.09 -15.58
CA THR A 102 11.18 1.01 -14.48
C THR A 102 9.85 1.62 -14.06
N GLU A 103 9.81 2.28 -12.91
CA GLU A 103 8.62 3.00 -12.43
C GLU A 103 8.13 4.09 -13.39
N THR A 104 9.03 4.67 -14.21
CA THR A 104 8.69 5.69 -15.19
C THR A 104 8.04 5.16 -16.46
N ASP A 105 8.10 3.84 -16.70
CA ASP A 105 7.46 3.21 -17.87
C ASP A 105 5.94 3.07 -17.71
N PHE A 106 5.41 3.34 -16.52
CA PHE A 106 3.99 3.29 -16.21
C PHE A 106 3.45 4.70 -16.03
N SER A 107 2.50 5.08 -16.87
CA SER A 107 1.86 6.41 -16.79
C SER A 107 0.78 6.46 -15.72
N THR A 108 0.20 5.30 -15.38
CA THR A 108 -0.85 5.20 -14.37
C THR A 108 -0.62 4.03 -13.41
N TYR A 109 -1.13 4.16 -12.19
CA TYR A 109 -1.18 3.08 -11.20
C TYR A 109 -1.88 1.83 -11.76
N LYS A 110 -2.91 2.03 -12.60
CA LYS A 110 -3.65 0.94 -13.23
C LYS A 110 -2.77 0.08 -14.13
N GLU A 111 -1.95 0.70 -14.98
CA GLU A 111 -1.02 -0.02 -15.88
C GLU A 111 -0.02 -0.87 -15.08
N LEU A 112 0.56 -0.29 -14.02
CA LEU A 112 1.49 -1.00 -13.15
C LEU A 112 0.80 -2.19 -12.46
N LYS A 113 -0.42 -1.99 -11.96
CA LYS A 113 -1.20 -3.05 -11.34
C LYS A 113 -1.51 -4.18 -12.33
N GLU A 114 -1.91 -3.86 -13.55
CA GLU A 114 -2.18 -4.86 -14.60
C GLU A 114 -0.94 -5.65 -14.99
N PHE A 115 0.23 -5.00 -15.04
CA PHE A 115 1.51 -5.67 -15.23
C PHE A 115 1.76 -6.72 -14.14
N PHE A 116 1.59 -6.37 -12.86
CA PHE A 116 1.77 -7.32 -11.77
C PHE A 116 0.67 -8.38 -11.70
N ASP A 117 -0.58 -8.02 -11.98
CA ASP A 117 -1.68 -8.96 -12.10
C ASP A 117 -1.32 -10.03 -13.12
N LYS A 118 -0.83 -9.67 -14.31
CA LYS A 118 -0.40 -10.64 -15.34
C LYS A 118 0.78 -11.51 -14.90
N LYS A 119 1.69 -10.99 -14.08
CA LYS A 119 2.88 -11.73 -13.61
C LYS A 119 2.56 -12.71 -12.49
N PHE A 120 1.72 -12.28 -11.55
CA PHE A 120 1.43 -13.05 -10.34
C PHE A 120 0.14 -13.84 -10.40
N THR A 121 -0.87 -13.40 -11.17
CA THR A 121 -1.95 -14.29 -11.58
C THR A 121 -1.40 -15.21 -12.67
N GLY A 122 -0.90 -16.37 -12.24
CA GLY A 122 -0.25 -17.31 -13.13
C GLY A 122 -1.08 -17.54 -14.39
N THR A 123 -0.46 -17.35 -15.55
CA THR A 123 -0.89 -18.00 -16.78
C THR A 123 -0.79 -19.49 -16.49
N THR A 124 -1.92 -20.12 -16.15
CA THR A 124 -1.97 -21.58 -15.98
C THR A 124 -1.55 -22.13 -17.33
N ASN A 125 -0.38 -22.78 -17.37
CA ASN A 125 0.08 -23.37 -18.61
C ASN A 125 -0.95 -24.42 -19.03
N VAL A 126 -1.72 -24.10 -20.06
CA VAL A 126 -2.82 -24.94 -20.55
C VAL A 126 -2.32 -26.31 -21.01
N ILE A 127 -1.06 -26.41 -21.48
CA ILE A 127 -0.42 -27.67 -21.83
C ILE A 127 -0.18 -28.51 -20.57
N TYR A 128 0.35 -27.88 -19.51
CA TYR A 128 0.54 -28.54 -18.21
C TYR A 128 -0.80 -28.97 -17.58
N ALA A 129 -1.80 -28.10 -17.57
CA ALA A 129 -3.13 -28.42 -17.04
C ALA A 129 -3.79 -29.56 -17.83
N ARG A 130 -3.65 -29.55 -19.17
CA ARG A 130 -4.15 -30.62 -20.04
C ARG A 130 -3.43 -31.95 -19.80
N ALA A 131 -2.11 -31.92 -19.68
CA ALA A 131 -1.32 -33.11 -19.35
C ALA A 131 -1.75 -33.68 -18.00
N LYS A 132 -1.87 -32.82 -16.97
CA LYS A 132 -2.30 -33.20 -15.62
C LYS A 132 -3.72 -33.76 -15.60
N PHE A 133 -4.66 -33.17 -16.34
CA PHE A 133 -6.02 -33.70 -16.50
C PHE A 133 -6.02 -35.09 -17.16
N LYS A 134 -5.31 -35.24 -18.28
CA LYS A 134 -5.23 -36.52 -19.02
C LYS A 134 -4.54 -37.64 -18.24
N MET A 135 -3.56 -37.29 -17.41
CA MET A 135 -2.79 -38.25 -16.60
C MET A 135 -3.46 -38.55 -15.27
N ARG A 136 -4.54 -37.85 -14.91
CA ARG A 136 -5.20 -38.03 -13.62
C ARG A 136 -5.95 -39.36 -13.58
N LYS A 137 -5.60 -40.21 -12.62
CA LYS A 137 -6.31 -41.43 -12.24
C LYS A 137 -6.68 -41.34 -10.76
N GLN A 138 -7.80 -41.93 -10.34
CA GLN A 138 -8.20 -41.97 -8.93
C GLN A 138 -7.09 -42.61 -8.11
N LYS A 139 -6.70 -41.97 -7.00
CA LYS A 139 -5.65 -42.48 -6.12
C LYS A 139 -6.21 -43.57 -5.21
N GLU A 140 -5.34 -44.45 -4.75
CA GLU A 140 -5.70 -45.43 -3.73
C GLU A 140 -6.10 -44.71 -2.43
N GLY A 141 -7.30 -45.00 -1.91
CA GLY A 141 -7.88 -44.33 -0.75
C GLY A 141 -8.59 -42.99 -1.03
N GLU A 142 -8.59 -42.49 -2.27
CA GLU A 142 -9.36 -41.29 -2.64
C GLU A 142 -10.82 -41.64 -2.92
N THR A 143 -11.76 -40.88 -2.38
CA THR A 143 -13.19 -41.09 -2.66
C THR A 143 -13.55 -40.66 -4.08
N ALA A 144 -14.63 -41.22 -4.63
CA ALA A 144 -15.12 -40.81 -5.95
C ALA A 144 -15.42 -39.29 -6.02
N GLN A 145 -15.93 -38.73 -4.92
CA GLN A 145 -16.28 -37.31 -4.85
C GLN A 145 -15.06 -36.38 -4.91
N GLU A 146 -13.99 -36.73 -4.19
CA GLU A 146 -12.72 -36.01 -4.23
C GLU A 146 -12.06 -36.10 -5.60
N TYR A 147 -12.09 -37.29 -6.21
CA TYR A 147 -11.58 -37.50 -7.56
C TYR A 147 -12.33 -36.64 -8.59
N ILE A 148 -13.67 -36.66 -8.55
CA ILE A 148 -14.52 -35.86 -9.42
C ILE A 148 -14.26 -34.36 -9.21
N SER A 149 -14.16 -33.89 -7.96
CA SER A 149 -13.87 -32.49 -7.63
C SER A 149 -12.51 -32.03 -8.18
N ALA A 150 -11.48 -32.88 -8.04
CA ALA A 150 -10.15 -32.62 -8.59
C ALA A 150 -10.15 -32.58 -10.13
N LEU A 151 -10.89 -33.49 -10.77
CA LEU A 151 -11.07 -33.48 -12.23
C LEU A 151 -11.81 -32.22 -12.70
N ILE A 152 -12.87 -31.82 -12.02
CA ILE A 152 -13.66 -30.62 -12.33
C ILE A 152 -12.79 -29.37 -12.22
N SER A 153 -11.97 -29.28 -11.18
CA SER A 153 -11.02 -28.16 -11.01
C SER A 153 -10.02 -28.06 -12.16
N LEU A 154 -9.45 -29.19 -12.60
CA LEU A 154 -8.55 -29.25 -13.75
C LEU A 154 -9.26 -28.96 -15.08
N PHE A 155 -10.51 -29.39 -15.23
CA PHE A 155 -11.37 -29.10 -16.37
C PHE A 155 -11.64 -27.60 -16.49
N TYR A 156 -12.04 -26.94 -15.40
CA TYR A 156 -12.30 -25.50 -15.38
C TYR A 156 -11.04 -24.69 -15.68
N LEU A 157 -9.87 -25.10 -15.15
CA LEU A 157 -8.59 -24.48 -15.48
C LEU A 157 -8.21 -24.60 -16.97
N TYR A 158 -8.72 -25.61 -17.68
CA TYR A 158 -8.46 -25.85 -19.09
C TYR A 158 -9.50 -25.17 -20.01
N PHE A 159 -10.80 -25.21 -19.69
CA PHE A 159 -11.88 -24.75 -20.58
C PHE A 159 -12.33 -23.30 -20.39
N LEU A 160 -12.36 -22.75 -19.17
CA LEU A 160 -12.89 -21.38 -18.95
C LEU A 160 -11.93 -20.27 -19.41
N ARG A 161 -10.62 -20.53 -19.48
CA ARG A 161 -9.63 -19.56 -20.01
C ARG A 161 -9.48 -19.55 -21.53
N LYS A 162 -10.12 -20.48 -22.23
CA LYS A 162 -10.19 -20.48 -23.70
C LYS A 162 -11.21 -19.48 -24.26
N GLY A 163 -12.01 -18.85 -23.40
CA GLY A 163 -13.07 -17.90 -23.78
C GLY A 163 -12.62 -16.48 -24.14
N ASP A 164 -11.35 -16.10 -23.93
CA ASP A 164 -10.81 -14.77 -24.28
C ASP A 164 -10.15 -14.71 -25.68
N VAL A 165 -10.48 -15.66 -26.55
CA VAL A 165 -10.11 -15.62 -27.97
C VAL A 165 -11.34 -16.02 -28.79
N GLY A 166 -12.28 -15.08 -28.85
CA GLY A 166 -13.33 -15.00 -29.86
C GLY A 166 -13.10 -13.74 -30.68
#